data_AF-A0A090WEQ5-F1
#
_entry.id   AF-A0A090WEQ5-F1
#
_cell.length_a   1.000
_cell.length_b   1.000
_cell.length_c   1.000
_cell.angle_alpha   90.00
_cell.angle_beta   90.00
_cell.angle_gamma   90.00
#
_symmetry.space_group_name_H-M   'P 1'
#
loop_
_entity.id
_entity.type
_entity.pdbx_description
1 polymer ?
#
loop_
_entity_poly.entity_id
_entity_poly.type
_entity_poly.pdbx_seq_one_letter_code
_entity_poly.pdbx_strand_id
1 'polypeptide(L)'
;MYIEQGYKGNLGVWNFFLIPVGFMLFMVFNYFSTQMLVEEQGQSVEEIMAQMIEMMGKMPFLIVNLLTFVVGLVSIFVWVKYIHQQSITSLTTSRKKIDWKRIGFMFLFWATISVATMLLSVYSAPENFEYNLNWSKFIPLVVVSFLLFPFQTSFEEYLFRGQLLQGLGY
;
A
#
# COMPACT_ATOMS: atom_id res chain seq x y z
N MET A 1 17.92 10.69 -13.28
CA MET A 1 16.70 11.05 -12.51
C MET A 1 15.57 10.08 -12.91
N TYR A 2 14.59 9.72 -12.06
CA TYR A 2 13.50 8.81 -12.46
C TYR A 2 12.77 9.29 -13.75
N ILE A 3 12.74 10.61 -13.94
CA ILE A 3 12.22 11.32 -15.12
C ILE A 3 13.00 10.99 -16.41
N GLU A 4 14.33 10.82 -16.34
CA GLU A 4 15.16 10.53 -17.52
C GLU A 4 15.07 9.05 -17.98
N GLN A 5 14.53 8.17 -17.14
CA GLN A 5 14.30 6.77 -17.52
C GLN A 5 13.07 6.60 -18.42
N GLY A 6 12.14 7.57 -18.43
CA GLY A 6 11.01 7.61 -19.38
C GLY A 6 11.48 7.64 -20.83
N TYR A 7 12.51 8.44 -21.14
CA TYR A 7 13.05 8.62 -22.49
C TYR A 7 13.67 7.37 -23.16
N LYS A 8 13.82 6.25 -22.44
CA LYS A 8 14.35 4.99 -22.99
C LYS A 8 13.26 4.05 -23.52
N GLY A 9 11.98 4.38 -23.34
CA GLY A 9 10.85 3.62 -23.85
C GLY A 9 10.45 4.02 -25.27
N ASN A 10 10.30 3.04 -26.15
CA ASN A 10 9.87 3.26 -27.54
C ASN A 10 8.33 3.36 -27.69
N LEU A 11 7.61 3.55 -26.57
CA LEU A 11 6.15 3.55 -26.50
C LEU A 11 5.65 4.89 -25.95
N GLY A 12 4.59 5.40 -26.56
CA GLY A 12 4.04 6.72 -26.25
C GLY A 12 3.61 6.87 -24.79
N VAL A 13 3.74 8.12 -24.30
CA VAL A 13 3.46 8.59 -22.93
C VAL A 13 2.12 8.09 -22.36
N TRP A 14 1.11 7.88 -23.22
CA TRP A 14 -0.22 7.37 -22.87
C TRP A 14 -0.21 5.98 -22.20
N ASN A 15 0.75 5.12 -22.52
CA ASN A 15 0.81 3.76 -21.95
C ASN A 15 1.23 3.73 -20.47
N PHE A 16 1.83 4.83 -19.97
CA PHE A 16 2.17 4.97 -18.55
C PHE A 16 0.96 5.38 -17.69
N PHE A 17 -0.04 6.03 -18.28
CA PHE A 17 -1.21 6.50 -17.54
C PHE A 17 -2.32 5.45 -17.43
N LEU A 18 -2.34 4.42 -18.28
CA LEU A 18 -3.42 3.44 -18.35
C LEU A 18 -3.66 2.71 -17.02
N ILE A 19 -2.60 2.18 -16.39
CA ILE A 19 -2.74 1.47 -15.11
C ILE A 19 -3.07 2.42 -13.96
N PRO A 20 -2.36 3.54 -13.74
CA PRO A 20 -2.71 4.50 -12.69
C PRO A 20 -4.13 5.03 -12.80
N VAL A 21 -4.59 5.39 -14.01
CA VAL A 21 -5.95 5.88 -14.23
C VAL A 21 -6.97 4.76 -14.02
N GLY A 22 -6.70 3.54 -14.51
CA GLY A 22 -7.58 2.39 -14.27
C GLY A 22 -7.72 2.07 -12.77
N PHE A 23 -6.61 2.13 -12.03
CA PHE A 23 -6.63 1.96 -10.57
C PHE A 23 -7.41 3.09 -9.87
N MET A 24 -7.22 4.35 -10.28
CA MET A 24 -7.99 5.47 -9.73
C MET A 24 -9.49 5.32 -9.98
N LEU A 25 -9.90 4.89 -11.19
CA LEU A 25 -11.30 4.61 -11.49
C LEU A 25 -11.85 3.45 -10.66
N PHE A 26 -11.05 2.39 -10.46
CA PHE A 26 -11.42 1.28 -9.57
C PHE A 26 -11.61 1.75 -8.12
N MET A 27 -10.75 2.63 -7.60
CA MET A 27 -10.88 3.20 -6.26
C MET A 27 -12.13 4.08 -6.12
N VAL A 28 -12.42 4.91 -7.12
CA VAL A 28 -13.64 5.73 -7.16
C VAL A 28 -14.88 4.83 -7.19
N PHE A 29 -14.89 3.78 -8.02
CA PHE A 29 -15.96 2.79 -8.06
C PHE A 29 -16.13 2.09 -6.70
N ASN A 30 -15.02 1.66 -6.07
CA ASN A 30 -15.06 1.00 -4.76
C ASN A 30 -15.64 1.91 -3.67
N TYR A 31 -15.30 3.21 -3.69
CA TYR A 31 -15.88 4.20 -2.79
C TYR A 31 -17.39 4.33 -2.99
N PHE A 32 -17.86 4.54 -4.23
CA PHE A 32 -19.29 4.63 -4.51
C PHE A 32 -20.03 3.35 -4.17
N SER A 33 -19.47 2.19 -4.48
CA SER A 33 -20.05 0.89 -4.12
C SER A 33 -20.20 0.73 -2.60
N THR A 34 -19.22 1.20 -1.82
CA THR A 34 -19.29 1.16 -0.35
C THR A 34 -20.39 2.09 0.17
N GLN A 35 -20.51 3.30 -0.39
CA GLN A 35 -21.57 4.23 -0.02
C GLN A 35 -22.96 3.69 -0.36
N MET A 36 -23.13 3.05 -1.51
CA MET A 36 -24.40 2.40 -1.88
C MET A 36 -24.73 1.24 -0.93
N LEU A 37 -23.76 0.42 -0.54
CA LEU A 37 -23.98 -0.66 0.42
C LEU A 37 -24.38 -0.14 1.81
N VAL A 38 -23.75 0.94 2.26
CA VAL A 38 -24.10 1.64 3.51
C VAL A 38 -25.53 2.17 3.46
N GLU A 39 -25.93 2.77 2.33
CA GLU A 39 -27.28 3.29 2.13
C GLU A 39 -28.33 2.18 2.07
N GLU A 40 -28.04 1.06 1.40
CA GLU A 40 -28.94 -0.10 1.29
C GLU A 40 -29.14 -0.84 2.62
N GLN A 41 -28.06 -1.04 3.39
CA GLN A 41 -28.11 -1.78 4.65
C GLN A 41 -28.48 -0.89 5.84
N GLY A 42 -28.38 0.43 5.70
CA GLY A 42 -28.58 1.38 6.79
C GLY A 42 -27.55 1.26 7.91
N GLN A 43 -26.43 0.58 7.64
CA GLN A 43 -25.36 0.29 8.60
C GLN A 43 -24.12 1.12 8.31
N SER A 44 -23.37 1.48 9.34
CA SER A 44 -22.08 2.16 9.15
C SER A 44 -21.06 1.21 8.49
N VAL A 45 -20.05 1.79 7.84
CA VAL A 45 -18.91 1.02 7.29
C VAL A 45 -18.26 0.16 8.37
N GLU A 46 -18.20 0.67 9.60
CA GLU A 46 -17.61 -0.02 10.75
C GLU A 46 -18.40 -1.28 11.12
N GLU A 47 -19.73 -1.22 11.09
CA GLU A 47 -20.60 -2.36 11.36
C GLU A 47 -20.46 -3.44 10.28
N ILE A 48 -20.44 -3.03 9.01
CA ILE A 48 -20.26 -3.95 7.87
C ILE A 48 -18.88 -4.64 7.97
N MET A 49 -17.83 -3.87 8.27
CA MET A 49 -16.49 -4.42 8.48
C MET A 49 -16.45 -5.36 9.69
N ALA A 50 -17.12 -5.01 10.79
CA ALA A 50 -17.19 -5.85 11.99
C ALA A 50 -17.85 -7.20 11.69
N GLN A 51 -18.96 -7.21 10.93
CA GLN A 51 -19.62 -8.45 10.50
C GLN A 51 -18.72 -9.29 9.58
N MET A 52 -18.04 -8.67 8.61
CA MET A 52 -17.09 -9.39 7.75
C MET A 52 -15.95 -10.02 8.56
N ILE A 53 -15.45 -9.30 9.56
CA ILE A 53 -14.42 -9.78 10.48
C ILE A 53 -14.93 -10.89 11.39
N GLU A 54 -16.19 -10.85 11.81
CA GLU A 54 -16.82 -11.90 12.61
C GLU A 54 -16.99 -13.20 11.81
N MET A 55 -17.40 -13.09 10.54
CA MET A 55 -17.57 -14.25 9.66
C MET A 55 -16.24 -14.91 9.26
N MET A 56 -15.22 -14.11 8.91
CA MET A 56 -13.97 -14.61 8.33
C MET A 56 -12.79 -14.65 9.32
N GLY A 57 -12.89 -13.91 10.43
CA GLY A 57 -11.81 -13.71 11.39
C GLY A 57 -10.86 -12.58 11.00
N LYS A 58 -10.29 -11.91 12.02
CA LYS A 58 -9.40 -10.74 11.88
C LYS A 58 -8.17 -10.99 11.00
N MET A 59 -7.51 -12.15 11.17
CA MET A 59 -6.26 -12.45 10.47
C MET A 59 -6.47 -12.81 8.99
N PRO A 60 -7.41 -13.72 8.63
CA PRO A 60 -7.71 -13.96 7.22
C PRO A 60 -8.23 -12.70 6.51
N PHE A 61 -9.05 -11.89 7.18
CA PHE A 61 -9.49 -10.59 6.64
C PHE A 61 -8.32 -9.67 6.28
N LEU A 62 -7.34 -9.52 7.19
CA LEU A 62 -6.15 -8.72 6.92
C LEU A 62 -5.34 -9.27 5.74
N ILE A 63 -5.14 -10.59 5.69
CA ILE A 63 -4.37 -11.25 4.63
C ILE A 63 -5.03 -11.04 3.26
N VAL A 64 -6.35 -11.26 3.15
CA VAL A 64 -7.08 -11.10 1.89
C VAL A 64 -6.99 -9.66 1.38
N ASN A 65 -7.18 -8.67 2.27
CA ASN A 65 -7.07 -7.25 1.90
C ASN A 65 -5.66 -6.91 1.39
N LEU A 66 -4.62 -7.41 2.08
CA LEU A 66 -3.24 -7.15 1.67
C LEU A 66 -2.82 -7.91 0.41
N LEU A 67 -3.39 -9.11 0.18
CA LEU A 67 -3.14 -9.90 -1.03
C LEU A 67 -3.63 -9.20 -2.30
N THR A 68 -4.66 -8.36 -2.23
CA THR A 68 -5.11 -7.53 -3.36
C THR A 68 -3.97 -6.67 -3.90
N PHE A 69 -3.12 -6.11 -3.04
CA PHE A 69 -1.95 -5.34 -3.46
C PHE A 69 -0.86 -6.20 -4.08
N VAL A 70 -0.70 -7.44 -3.63
CA VAL A 70 0.23 -8.40 -4.26
C VAL A 70 -0.22 -8.70 -5.69
N VAL A 71 -1.53 -8.94 -5.90
CA VAL A 71 -2.09 -9.15 -7.24
C VAL A 71 -1.93 -7.89 -8.10
N GLY A 72 -2.19 -6.70 -7.54
CA GLY A 72 -1.95 -5.43 -8.23
C GLY A 72 -0.48 -5.26 -8.65
N LEU A 73 0.46 -5.60 -7.78
CA LEU A 73 1.90 -5.51 -8.05
C LEU A 73 2.34 -6.49 -9.15
N VAL A 74 1.85 -7.73 -9.10
CA VAL A 74 2.05 -8.71 -10.19
C VAL A 74 1.49 -8.18 -11.50
N SER A 75 0.30 -7.57 -11.48
CA SER A 75 -0.33 -6.99 -12.68
C SER A 75 0.52 -5.87 -13.29
N ILE A 76 1.09 -4.99 -12.47
CA ILE A 76 2.05 -3.96 -12.93
C ILE A 76 3.28 -4.63 -13.56
N PHE A 77 3.85 -5.65 -12.93
CA PHE A 77 5.04 -6.32 -13.47
C PHE A 77 4.78 -7.04 -14.79
N VAL A 78 3.63 -7.69 -14.94
CA VAL A 78 3.20 -8.29 -16.20
C VAL A 78 3.04 -7.22 -17.26
N TRP A 79 2.35 -6.11 -16.97
CA TRP A 79 2.17 -5.00 -17.92
C TRP A 79 3.50 -4.40 -18.38
N VAL A 80 4.39 -4.11 -17.43
CA VAL A 80 5.72 -3.55 -17.71
C VAL A 80 6.54 -4.48 -18.60
N LYS A 81 6.57 -5.78 -18.26
CA LYS A 81 7.40 -6.76 -18.95
C LYS A 81 6.89 -7.05 -20.36
N TYR A 82 5.58 -7.24 -20.52
CA TYR A 82 5.01 -7.69 -21.80
C TYR A 82 4.63 -6.55 -22.73
N ILE A 83 4.09 -5.45 -22.20
CA ILE A 83 3.61 -4.33 -23.03
C ILE A 83 4.68 -3.25 -23.15
N HIS A 84 5.32 -2.88 -22.04
CA HIS A 84 6.31 -1.81 -22.05
C HIS A 84 7.68 -2.26 -22.56
N GLN A 85 7.96 -3.58 -22.57
CA GLN A 85 9.27 -4.19 -22.92
C GLN A 85 10.47 -3.55 -22.20
N GLN A 86 10.22 -2.86 -21.08
CA GLN A 86 11.25 -2.27 -20.26
C GLN A 86 11.67 -3.25 -19.17
N SER A 87 12.95 -3.24 -18.82
CA SER A 87 13.44 -4.06 -17.71
C SER A 87 12.87 -3.56 -16.39
N ILE A 88 12.35 -4.47 -15.56
CA ILE A 88 11.82 -4.20 -14.21
C ILE A 88 12.87 -3.47 -13.35
N THR A 89 14.16 -3.65 -13.67
CA THR A 89 15.30 -2.94 -13.06
C THR A 89 15.31 -1.43 -13.31
N SER A 90 14.77 -0.94 -14.42
CA SER A 90 14.67 0.50 -14.71
C SER A 90 13.61 1.19 -13.84
N LEU A 91 12.53 0.48 -13.49
CA LEU A 91 11.46 0.99 -12.64
C LEU A 91 11.77 0.90 -11.14
N THR A 92 12.54 -0.12 -10.75
CA THR A 92 12.85 -0.38 -9.33
C THR A 92 13.96 0.51 -8.80
N THR A 93 14.91 0.93 -9.65
CA THR A 93 16.00 1.77 -9.17
C THR A 93 16.61 2.67 -10.23
N SER A 94 16.81 3.93 -9.85
CA SER A 94 17.69 4.89 -10.52
C SER A 94 19.12 4.86 -9.94
N ARG A 95 19.43 4.07 -8.88
CA ARG A 95 20.73 4.10 -8.19
C ARG A 95 21.39 2.73 -8.01
N LYS A 96 22.72 2.70 -8.04
CA LYS A 96 23.56 1.49 -7.99
C LYS A 96 23.67 0.81 -6.60
N LYS A 97 23.29 1.45 -5.48
CA LYS A 97 23.40 0.88 -4.11
C LYS A 97 22.30 1.38 -3.18
N ILE A 98 21.80 0.47 -2.35
CA ILE A 98 20.92 0.77 -1.21
C ILE A 98 21.78 1.24 -0.04
N ASP A 99 21.50 2.43 0.50
CA ASP A 99 22.17 2.96 1.69
C ASP A 99 21.47 2.48 2.96
N TRP A 100 21.96 1.37 3.51
CA TRP A 100 21.43 0.75 4.72
C TRP A 100 21.56 1.63 5.97
N LYS A 101 22.56 2.51 6.04
CA LYS A 101 22.72 3.43 7.19
C LYS A 101 21.57 4.44 7.22
N ARG A 102 21.19 4.96 6.05
CA ARG A 102 20.07 5.89 5.93
C ARG A 102 18.73 5.23 6.27
N ILE A 103 18.52 3.98 5.86
CA ILE A 103 17.30 3.23 6.21
C ILE A 103 17.21 3.05 7.72
N GLY A 104 18.28 2.58 8.37
CA GLY A 104 18.31 2.41 9.83
C GLY A 104 18.07 3.72 10.59
N PHE A 105 18.68 4.82 10.15
CA PHE A 105 18.45 6.14 10.73
C PHE A 105 16.98 6.59 10.59
N MET A 106 16.41 6.47 9.39
CA MET A 106 15.02 6.88 9.14
C MET A 106 14.02 5.99 9.89
N PHE A 107 14.29 4.70 9.98
CA PHE A 107 13.49 3.78 10.79
C PHE A 107 13.48 4.19 12.26
N LEU A 108 14.66 4.45 12.85
CA LEU A 108 14.78 4.79 14.26
C LEU A 108 14.19 6.18 14.56
N PHE A 109 14.37 7.13 13.64
CA PHE A 109 13.76 8.46 13.74
C PHE A 109 12.23 8.39 13.73
N TRP A 110 11.63 7.69 12.76
CA TRP A 110 10.18 7.53 12.69
C TRP A 110 9.64 6.71 13.85
N ALA A 111 10.30 5.63 14.24
CA ALA A 111 9.90 4.82 15.39
C ALA A 111 9.89 5.65 16.69
N THR A 112 10.90 6.50 16.88
CA THR A 112 10.97 7.40 18.05
C THR A 112 9.81 8.38 18.06
N ILE A 113 9.52 9.02 16.92
CA ILE A 113 8.40 9.95 16.82
C ILE A 113 7.07 9.24 17.08
N SER A 114 6.83 8.08 16.45
CA SER A 114 5.59 7.32 16.62
C SER A 114 5.37 6.87 18.06
N VAL A 115 6.41 6.39 18.74
CA VAL A 115 6.34 5.99 20.16
C VAL A 115 6.09 7.22 21.04
N ALA A 116 6.79 8.33 20.79
CA ALA A 116 6.58 9.57 21.55
C ALA A 116 5.15 10.10 21.40
N THR A 117 4.60 10.11 20.18
CA THR A 117 3.21 10.52 19.94
C THR A 117 2.22 9.57 20.61
N MET A 118 2.47 8.26 20.56
CA MET A 118 1.61 7.27 21.21
C MET A 118 1.60 7.47 22.73
N LEU A 119 2.77 7.63 23.35
CA LEU A 119 2.87 7.89 24.80
C LEU A 119 2.17 9.17 25.18
N LEU A 120 2.36 10.26 24.40
CA LEU A 120 1.68 11.52 24.64
C LEU A 120 0.16 11.35 24.58
N SER A 121 -0.37 10.62 23.60
CA SER A 121 -1.80 10.31 23.52
C SER A 121 -2.31 9.52 24.73
N VAL A 122 -1.54 8.53 25.19
CA VAL A 122 -1.89 7.74 26.39
C VAL A 122 -1.91 8.60 27.66
N TYR A 123 -0.97 9.52 27.81
CA TYR A 123 -0.95 10.45 28.95
C TYR A 123 -2.08 11.50 28.88
N SER A 124 -2.44 11.97 27.69
CA SER A 124 -3.48 12.99 27.52
C SER A 124 -4.90 12.47 27.71
N ALA A 125 -5.18 11.21 27.34
CA ALA A 125 -6.50 10.63 27.47
C ALA A 125 -6.42 9.12 27.80
N PRO A 126 -6.01 8.77 29.04
CA PRO A 126 -5.81 7.37 29.43
C PRO A 126 -7.10 6.54 29.39
N GLU A 127 -8.26 7.18 29.55
CA GLU A 127 -9.59 6.54 29.40
C GLU A 127 -9.88 5.96 28.01
N ASN A 128 -9.15 6.39 26.97
CA ASN A 128 -9.33 5.90 25.60
C ASN A 128 -8.45 4.68 25.27
N PHE A 129 -7.63 4.19 26.21
CA PHE A 129 -6.69 3.11 25.95
C PHE A 129 -6.94 1.91 26.86
N GLU A 130 -7.27 0.77 26.26
CA GLU A 130 -7.33 -0.52 26.95
C GLU A 130 -6.10 -1.37 26.68
N TYR A 131 -5.53 -1.95 27.74
CA TYR A 131 -4.42 -2.89 27.59
C TYR A 131 -4.95 -4.26 27.13
N ASN A 132 -4.85 -4.56 25.83
CA ASN A 132 -5.32 -5.81 25.22
C ASN A 132 -4.18 -6.65 24.64
N LEU A 133 -3.07 -6.82 25.37
CA LEU A 133 -1.92 -7.55 24.84
C LEU A 133 -2.14 -9.06 24.87
N ASN A 134 -2.44 -9.64 23.71
CA ASN A 134 -2.56 -11.09 23.52
C ASN A 134 -1.46 -11.62 22.61
N TRP A 135 -0.43 -12.22 23.19
CA TRP A 135 0.73 -12.76 22.47
C TRP A 135 0.36 -13.74 21.36
N SER A 136 -0.65 -14.58 21.57
CA SER A 136 -1.11 -15.56 20.58
C SER A 136 -1.71 -14.92 19.33
N LYS A 137 -2.29 -13.72 19.45
CA LYS A 137 -2.84 -12.95 18.31
C LYS A 137 -1.82 -11.97 17.75
N PHE A 138 -0.96 -11.43 18.61
CA PHE A 138 0.04 -10.43 18.26
C PHE A 138 1.17 -10.98 17.40
N ILE A 139 1.76 -12.12 17.77
CA ILE A 139 2.91 -12.66 17.03
C ILE A 139 2.56 -12.98 15.57
N PRO A 140 1.45 -13.70 15.26
CA PRO A 140 1.07 -13.93 13.86
C PRO A 140 0.79 -12.63 13.11
N LEU A 141 0.15 -11.64 13.76
CA LEU A 141 -0.14 -10.35 13.14
C LEU A 141 1.15 -9.60 12.79
N VAL A 142 2.14 -9.56 13.67
CA VAL A 142 3.45 -8.97 13.39
C VAL A 142 4.09 -9.65 12.19
N VAL A 143 4.14 -10.98 12.15
CA VAL A 143 4.75 -11.72 11.03
C VAL A 143 4.06 -11.40 9.71
N VAL A 144 2.73 -11.41 9.67
CA VAL A 144 1.94 -11.07 8.48
C VAL A 144 2.20 -9.62 8.07
N SER A 145 2.21 -8.69 9.02
CA SER A 145 2.44 -7.27 8.74
C SER A 145 3.83 -7.03 8.13
N PHE A 146 4.88 -7.61 8.70
CA PHE A 146 6.24 -7.49 8.18
C PHE A 146 6.41 -8.12 6.79
N LEU A 147 5.62 -9.15 6.46
CA LEU A 147 5.66 -9.79 5.14
C LEU A 147 4.86 -9.02 4.10
N LEU A 148 3.63 -8.62 4.41
CA LEU A 148 2.66 -8.14 3.42
C LEU A 148 2.67 -6.62 3.22
N PHE A 149 2.94 -5.81 4.24
CA PHE A 149 2.99 -4.35 4.10
C PHE A 149 4.09 -3.87 3.14
N PRO A 150 5.27 -4.51 3.06
CA PRO A 150 6.26 -4.16 2.02
C PRO A 150 5.72 -4.31 0.60
N PHE A 151 4.83 -5.27 0.33
CA PHE A 151 4.23 -5.42 -1.00
C PHE A 151 3.23 -4.30 -1.29
N GLN A 152 2.44 -3.89 -0.30
CA GLN A 152 1.53 -2.76 -0.42
C GLN A 152 2.29 -1.46 -0.74
N THR A 153 3.30 -1.13 0.07
CA THR A 153 4.09 0.10 -0.14
C THR A 153 4.85 0.05 -1.47
N SER A 154 5.35 -1.13 -1.86
CA SER A 154 5.96 -1.33 -3.18
C SER A 154 4.96 -1.08 -4.32
N PHE A 155 3.73 -1.59 -4.22
CA PHE A 155 2.70 -1.39 -5.23
C PHE A 155 2.44 0.10 -5.45
N GLU A 156 2.22 0.85 -4.37
CA GLU A 156 1.98 2.29 -4.43
C GLU A 156 3.18 3.03 -5.03
N GLU A 157 4.40 2.68 -4.64
CA GLU A 157 5.62 3.28 -5.18
C GLU A 157 5.75 3.03 -6.70
N TYR A 158 5.49 1.81 -7.17
CA TYR A 158 5.53 1.51 -8.61
C TYR A 158 4.39 2.18 -9.38
N LEU A 159 3.19 2.24 -8.81
CA LEU A 159 2.03 2.87 -9.45
C LEU A 159 2.25 4.38 -9.59
N PHE A 160 2.58 5.06 -8.49
CA PHE A 160 2.72 6.50 -8.47
C PHE A 160 4.06 6.96 -9.03
N ARG A 161 5.18 6.42 -8.56
CA ARG A 161 6.50 6.89 -8.99
C ARG A 161 7.00 6.21 -10.26
N GLY A 162 6.70 4.91 -10.39
CA GLY A 162 7.12 4.14 -11.56
C GLY A 162 6.33 4.48 -12.81
N GLN A 163 4.99 4.63 -12.71
CA GLN A 163 4.15 4.88 -13.88
C GLN A 163 3.72 6.35 -13.99
N LEU A 164 3.06 6.88 -12.96
CA LEU A 164 2.45 8.22 -13.03
C LEU A 164 3.51 9.35 -13.12
N LEU A 165 4.54 9.35 -12.28
CA LEU A 165 5.61 10.36 -12.32
C LEU A 165 6.50 10.24 -13.58
N GLN A 166 6.73 9.03 -14.09
CA GLN A 166 7.46 8.85 -15.35
C GLN A 166 6.64 9.33 -16.55
N GLY A 167 5.32 9.12 -16.54
CA GLY A 167 4.41 9.65 -17.55
C GLY A 167 4.31 11.18 -17.52
N LEU A 168 4.33 11.81 -16.35
CA LEU A 168 4.33 13.28 -16.19
C LEU A 168 5.68 13.93 -16.52
N GLY A 169 6.77 13.16 -16.47
CA GLY A 169 8.13 13.64 -16.76
C GLY A 169 8.52 13.63 -18.23
N TYR A 170 7.65 13.11 -19.10
CA TYR A 170 7.79 13.08 -20.55
C TYR A 170 7.24 14.37 -21.19
#